data_AF-A0A536TAM5-F1
#
_entry.id   AF-A0A536TAM5-F1
#
_cell.length_a   1.000
_cell.length_b   1.000
_cell.length_c   1.000
_cell.angle_alpha   90.00
_cell.angle_beta   90.00
_cell.angle_gamma   90.00
#
_symmetry.space_group_name_H-M   'P 1'
#
loop_
_entity.id
_entity.type
_entity.pdbx_description
1 polymer ?
#
loop_
_entity_poly.entity_id
_entity_poly.type
_entity_poly.pdbx_seq_one_letter_code
_entity_poly.pdbx_strand_id
1 'polypeptide(L)'
;MNAVLRYVVVGLVLAGTSLGAQQPAQQNAAPKLVAQKRTIPTTIPEPPMPSISPEQQLALDELSSRFAAPVELHQGWFRDRQLQYYDFGVIAQPVTAGRVIWPIHGFDAAGHPVAIRGQRPVFSTIPGLPGYSGVWRLTYLVTADHVQPNVIRDAASAEAQVRSRRAAFHETNLTFNLPIVARGSSLAGDTASGMLGWYEGRDVQFFDFGPASLGPVSLLVIARGLDAQGAPNIVHEQANIADTVPAGPPFPDIWNIQVVEVDSSYVANTLKSVAAVRSSGFLVGSPSSVRNCPVVAVDGSRLQRAASPVREFADLRSPFPPVPTRPQ
;
A
#
# COMPACT_ATOMS: atom_id res chain seq x y z
N MET A 1 16.47 45.34 10.11
CA MET A 1 15.73 46.30 10.96
C MET A 1 15.02 45.51 12.04
N ASN A 2 15.30 45.77 13.31
CA ASN A 2 14.71 45.03 14.43
C ASN A 2 13.39 45.69 14.86
N ALA A 3 12.34 44.90 15.08
CA ALA A 3 11.14 45.33 15.80
C ALA A 3 10.62 44.15 16.65
N VAL A 4 10.97 44.17 17.95
CA VAL A 4 10.49 43.19 18.93
C VAL A 4 9.20 43.75 19.54
N LEU A 5 8.09 43.03 19.38
CA LEU A 5 6.83 43.40 20.01
C LEU A 5 6.76 42.85 21.45
N ARG A 6 6.85 43.72 22.45
CA ARG A 6 6.57 43.40 23.86
C ARG A 6 5.15 43.85 24.19
N TYR A 7 4.31 42.94 24.70
CA TYR A 7 3.02 43.33 25.30
C TYR A 7 3.14 43.54 26.81
N VAL A 8 2.30 44.44 27.30
CA VAL A 8 2.44 45.16 28.58
C VAL A 8 1.76 44.43 29.73
N VAL A 9 2.43 44.37 30.88
CA VAL A 9 1.83 43.99 32.17
C VAL A 9 1.10 45.21 32.74
N VAL A 10 -0.21 45.10 32.94
CA VAL A 10 -0.99 46.12 33.65
C VAL A 10 -1.12 45.70 35.11
N GLY A 11 -0.38 46.39 35.98
CA GLY A 11 -0.63 46.38 37.43
C GLY A 11 -1.45 47.60 37.82
N LEU A 12 -2.44 47.42 38.71
CA LEU A 12 -3.18 48.53 39.33
C LEU A 12 -3.21 48.30 40.85
N VAL A 13 -2.90 49.35 41.63
CA VAL A 13 -2.65 49.26 43.07
C VAL A 13 -3.29 50.44 43.81
N LEU A 14 -4.17 50.10 44.77
CA LEU A 14 -4.59 50.80 46.00
C LEU A 14 -5.36 52.14 45.99
N ALA A 15 -6.59 52.07 46.51
CA ALA A 15 -7.14 52.80 47.68
C ALA A 15 -8.45 52.11 48.16
N GLY A 16 -9.00 52.27 49.38
CA GLY A 16 -8.50 52.87 50.63
C GLY A 16 -9.64 53.19 51.64
N THR A 17 -9.46 52.87 52.94
CA THR A 17 -10.35 53.22 54.11
C THR A 17 -11.79 52.64 54.13
N SER A 18 -12.45 52.31 55.26
CA SER A 18 -12.03 52.10 56.67
C SER A 18 -13.10 51.38 57.52
N LEU A 19 -12.66 50.71 58.61
CA LEU A 19 -13.36 50.45 59.90
C LEU A 19 -14.67 49.61 59.93
N GLY A 20 -14.66 48.51 60.70
CA GLY A 20 -15.88 47.84 61.17
C GLY A 20 -15.69 46.45 61.82
N ALA A 21 -15.67 46.40 63.16
CA ALA A 21 -15.90 45.24 64.05
C ALA A 21 -15.02 43.96 63.92
N GLN A 22 -14.50 43.50 65.07
CA GLN A 22 -13.86 42.19 65.22
C GLN A 22 -14.91 41.07 65.37
N GLN A 23 -14.70 39.95 64.68
CA GLN A 23 -15.33 38.65 64.97
C GLN A 23 -14.25 37.56 65.07
N PRO A 24 -14.45 36.52 65.89
CA PRO A 24 -13.39 35.58 66.24
C PRO A 24 -12.98 34.68 65.06
N ALA A 25 -11.70 34.29 65.04
CA ALA A 25 -11.10 33.53 63.96
C ALA A 25 -11.73 32.14 63.78
N GLN A 26 -12.53 31.96 62.72
CA GLN A 26 -12.80 30.65 62.16
C GLN A 26 -11.58 30.18 61.36
N GLN A 27 -11.04 29.02 61.73
CA GLN A 27 -10.03 28.33 60.93
C GLN A 27 -10.69 27.81 59.63
N ASN A 28 -10.66 28.62 58.57
CA ASN A 28 -11.00 28.14 57.23
C ASN A 28 -9.94 27.14 56.76
N ALA A 29 -10.24 25.85 56.93
CA ALA A 29 -9.46 24.78 56.35
C ALA A 29 -9.36 24.98 54.83
N ALA A 30 -8.14 24.87 54.28
CA ALA A 30 -7.94 24.93 52.84
C ALA A 30 -8.83 23.89 52.13
N PRO A 31 -9.46 24.23 50.98
CA PRO A 31 -10.26 23.27 50.25
C PRO A 31 -9.37 22.10 49.85
N LYS A 32 -9.63 20.91 50.40
CA LYS A 32 -8.99 19.68 49.94
C LYS A 32 -9.29 19.55 48.46
N LEU A 33 -8.24 19.62 47.64
CA LEU A 33 -8.33 19.31 46.23
C LEU A 33 -8.65 17.81 46.11
N VAL A 34 -9.94 17.47 46.13
CA VAL A 34 -10.39 16.11 45.86
C VAL A 34 -10.02 15.87 44.41
N ALA A 35 -8.93 15.11 44.21
CA ALA A 35 -8.56 14.63 42.90
C ALA A 35 -9.71 13.75 42.40
N GLN A 36 -10.62 14.34 41.62
CA GLN A 36 -11.61 13.61 40.86
C GLN A 36 -10.81 12.68 39.95
N LYS A 37 -10.79 11.41 40.34
CA LYS A 37 -10.19 10.33 39.59
C LYS A 37 -11.00 10.21 38.30
N ARG A 38 -10.61 10.98 37.27
CA ARG A 38 -11.24 10.95 35.95
C ARG A 38 -11.20 9.51 35.48
N THR A 39 -12.36 8.86 35.52
CA THR A 39 -12.55 7.52 35.00
C THR A 39 -12.35 7.61 33.50
N ILE A 40 -11.13 7.31 33.02
CA ILE A 40 -10.86 7.18 31.60
C ILE A 40 -11.77 6.04 31.12
N PRO A 41 -12.63 6.25 30.11
CA PRO A 41 -13.49 5.18 29.61
C PRO A 41 -12.65 3.97 29.20
N THR A 42 -12.89 2.83 29.85
CA THR A 42 -12.07 1.60 29.69
C THR A 42 -12.16 0.99 28.28
N THR A 43 -13.08 1.47 27.46
CA THR A 43 -13.24 1.15 26.05
C THR A 43 -13.58 2.44 25.29
N ILE A 44 -12.67 2.89 24.42
CA ILE A 44 -13.06 3.79 23.32
C ILE A 44 -13.96 2.94 22.41
N PRO A 45 -15.18 3.40 22.05
CA PRO A 45 -16.02 2.66 21.11
C PRO A 45 -15.27 2.44 19.80
N GLU A 46 -15.34 1.23 19.25
CA GLU A 46 -14.82 0.99 17.90
C GLU A 46 -15.60 1.88 16.91
N PRO A 47 -14.92 2.59 15.98
CA PRO A 47 -15.60 3.41 15.00
C PRO A 47 -16.65 2.58 14.23
N PRO A 48 -17.83 3.13 13.94
CA PRO A 48 -18.83 2.42 13.15
C PRO A 48 -18.23 2.06 11.78
N MET A 49 -18.39 0.81 11.36
CA MET A 49 -17.88 0.31 10.09
C MET A 49 -18.40 1.17 8.92
N PRO A 50 -17.55 1.59 7.97
CA PRO A 50 -18.00 2.28 6.78
C PRO A 50 -19.05 1.47 6.00
N SER A 51 -20.14 2.16 5.66
CA SER A 51 -21.14 1.68 4.70
C SER A 51 -20.53 1.63 3.30
N ILE A 52 -20.63 0.50 2.63
CA ILE A 52 -20.06 0.28 1.29
C ILE A 52 -21.16 -0.03 0.26
N SER A 53 -20.87 0.22 -1.01
CA SER A 53 -21.77 -0.11 -2.12
C SER A 53 -21.87 -1.63 -2.36
N PRO A 54 -22.89 -2.10 -3.09
CA PRO A 54 -22.98 -3.51 -3.50
C PRO A 54 -21.78 -3.98 -4.34
N GLU A 55 -21.21 -3.09 -5.16
CA GLU A 55 -20.02 -3.35 -5.98
C GLU A 55 -18.78 -3.53 -5.08
N GLN A 56 -18.59 -2.65 -4.09
CA GLN A 56 -17.52 -2.77 -3.10
C GLN A 56 -17.67 -4.05 -2.26
N GLN A 57 -18.90 -4.44 -1.91
CA GLN A 57 -19.15 -5.70 -1.18
C GLN A 57 -18.81 -6.92 -2.04
N LEU A 58 -19.17 -6.92 -3.33
CA LEU A 58 -18.82 -8.01 -4.25
C LEU A 58 -17.30 -8.16 -4.41
N ALA A 59 -16.59 -7.05 -4.62
CA ALA A 59 -15.13 -7.04 -4.70
C ALA A 59 -14.45 -7.54 -3.41
N LEU A 60 -14.98 -7.20 -2.23
CA LEU A 60 -14.52 -7.73 -0.95
C LEU A 60 -14.82 -9.23 -0.78
N ASP A 61 -15.96 -9.68 -1.26
CA ASP A 61 -16.38 -11.09 -1.25
C ASP A 61 -15.48 -11.97 -2.13
N GLU A 62 -14.92 -11.43 -3.22
CA GLU A 62 -13.91 -12.06 -4.08
C GLU A 62 -12.52 -12.16 -3.40
N LEU A 63 -12.24 -11.28 -2.41
CA LEU A 63 -11.02 -11.35 -1.59
C LEU A 63 -11.16 -12.25 -0.35
N SER A 64 -12.32 -12.87 -0.14
CA SER A 64 -12.53 -13.78 0.99
C SER A 64 -11.73 -15.08 0.86
N SER A 65 -11.45 -15.74 1.98
CA SER A 65 -10.54 -16.91 2.03
C SER A 65 -11.04 -18.16 1.30
N ARG A 66 -12.30 -18.18 0.84
CA ARG A 66 -12.81 -19.25 -0.05
C ARG A 66 -12.18 -19.22 -1.44
N PHE A 67 -11.59 -18.08 -1.83
CA PHE A 67 -10.86 -17.88 -3.09
C PHE A 67 -9.34 -17.83 -2.88
N ALA A 68 -8.86 -18.20 -1.69
CA ALA A 68 -7.43 -18.31 -1.42
C ALA A 68 -6.78 -19.39 -2.29
N ALA A 69 -5.78 -18.99 -3.06
CA ALA A 69 -4.98 -19.87 -3.92
C ALA A 69 -3.51 -19.45 -3.90
N PRO A 70 -2.56 -20.38 -4.16
CA PRO A 70 -1.21 -20.01 -4.54
C PRO A 70 -1.22 -19.14 -5.79
N VAL A 71 -0.43 -18.06 -5.80
CA VAL A 71 -0.12 -17.31 -7.02
C VAL A 71 0.98 -18.07 -7.75
N GLU A 72 0.66 -18.57 -8.94
CA GLU A 72 1.55 -19.45 -9.71
C GLU A 72 2.82 -18.74 -10.20
N LEU A 73 3.93 -19.49 -10.17
CA LEU A 73 5.25 -18.99 -10.59
C LEU A 73 5.49 -19.37 -12.04
N HIS A 74 5.32 -18.41 -12.94
CA HIS A 74 5.51 -18.57 -14.38
C HIS A 74 6.98 -18.56 -14.77
N GLN A 75 7.28 -19.25 -15.88
CA GLN A 75 8.59 -19.29 -16.52
C GLN A 75 8.58 -18.44 -17.79
N GLY A 76 9.71 -17.82 -18.11
CA GLY A 76 9.90 -17.02 -19.32
C GLY A 76 11.35 -16.99 -19.80
N TRP A 77 11.59 -16.30 -20.91
CA TRP A 77 12.90 -16.07 -21.50
C TRP A 77 13.28 -14.60 -21.51
N PHE A 78 14.49 -14.27 -21.07
CA PHE A 78 15.07 -12.94 -21.17
C PHE A 78 16.49 -13.07 -21.72
N ARG A 79 16.69 -12.73 -23.00
CA ARG A 79 18.02 -12.77 -23.65
C ARG A 79 18.69 -14.14 -23.47
N ASP A 80 17.95 -15.19 -23.81
CA ASP A 80 18.36 -16.61 -23.71
C ASP A 80 18.55 -17.15 -22.28
N ARG A 81 18.30 -16.31 -21.26
CA ARG A 81 18.30 -16.65 -19.83
C ARG A 81 16.90 -17.00 -19.35
N GLN A 82 16.77 -17.90 -18.40
CA GLN A 82 15.47 -18.30 -17.85
C GLN A 82 15.03 -17.27 -16.81
N LEU A 83 13.79 -16.78 -16.86
CA LEU A 83 13.23 -15.84 -15.88
C LEU A 83 12.01 -16.44 -15.18
N GLN A 84 11.77 -16.02 -13.94
CA GLN A 84 10.60 -16.42 -13.16
C GLN A 84 9.82 -15.20 -12.68
N TYR A 85 8.50 -15.26 -12.77
CA TYR A 85 7.60 -14.14 -12.46
C TYR A 85 6.22 -14.62 -11.97
N TYR A 86 5.52 -13.81 -11.19
CA TYR A 86 4.10 -14.03 -10.84
C TYR A 86 3.19 -13.27 -11.79
N ASP A 87 1.94 -13.69 -11.99
CA ASP A 87 0.93 -12.91 -12.72
C ASP A 87 -0.24 -12.57 -11.77
N PHE A 88 -0.45 -11.28 -11.50
CA PHE A 88 -1.55 -10.76 -10.67
C PHE A 88 -2.76 -10.28 -11.50
N GLY A 89 -2.81 -10.64 -12.78
CA GLY A 89 -3.94 -10.42 -13.65
C GLY A 89 -3.85 -9.15 -14.50
N VAL A 90 -4.94 -8.89 -15.22
CA VAL A 90 -5.07 -7.79 -16.19
C VAL A 90 -5.35 -6.46 -15.48
N ILE A 91 -4.68 -5.41 -15.92
CA ILE A 91 -4.86 -4.02 -15.47
C ILE A 91 -5.65 -3.24 -16.51
N ALA A 92 -6.61 -2.43 -16.06
CA ALA A 92 -7.31 -1.48 -16.92
C ALA A 92 -6.36 -0.37 -17.42
N GLN A 93 -6.48 0.00 -18.69
CA GLN A 93 -5.68 1.08 -19.29
C GLN A 93 -6.43 2.43 -19.24
N PRO A 94 -5.74 3.57 -19.04
CA PRO A 94 -4.30 3.70 -18.78
C PRO A 94 -3.92 3.21 -17.38
N VAL A 95 -2.69 2.72 -17.22
CA VAL A 95 -2.18 2.24 -15.92
C VAL A 95 -2.10 3.41 -14.94
N THR A 96 -2.89 3.34 -13.88
CA THR A 96 -2.92 4.33 -12.80
C THR A 96 -2.43 3.72 -11.50
N ALA A 97 -1.81 4.54 -10.65
CA ALA A 97 -1.54 4.15 -9.27
C ALA A 97 -2.78 4.45 -8.41
N GLY A 98 -3.23 3.47 -7.62
CA GLY A 98 -4.12 3.74 -6.49
C GLY A 98 -3.40 4.54 -5.40
N ARG A 99 -4.10 5.01 -4.38
CA ARG A 99 -3.48 5.67 -3.21
C ARG A 99 -3.38 4.69 -2.04
N VAL A 100 -2.19 4.53 -1.49
CA VAL A 100 -1.98 3.84 -0.21
C VAL A 100 -1.60 4.87 0.85
N ILE A 101 -2.44 5.00 1.87
CA ILE A 101 -2.26 5.93 2.98
C ILE A 101 -1.56 5.19 4.12
N TRP A 102 -0.44 5.72 4.60
CA TRP A 102 0.26 5.21 5.77
C TRP A 102 0.22 6.24 6.91
N PRO A 103 -0.56 5.99 7.99
CA PRO A 103 -0.52 6.81 9.19
C PRO A 103 0.79 6.65 9.98
N ILE A 104 1.45 7.77 10.26
CA ILE A 104 2.75 7.89 10.95
C ILE A 104 2.70 8.98 12.02
N HIS A 105 3.58 8.93 13.02
CA HIS A 105 3.72 10.01 14.02
C HIS A 105 4.37 11.27 13.42
N GLY A 106 5.23 11.11 12.42
CA GLY A 106 5.99 12.20 11.81
C GLY A 106 7.25 11.67 11.15
N PHE A 107 8.24 12.53 10.96
CA PHE A 107 9.54 12.15 10.42
C PHE A 107 10.63 12.38 11.47
N ASP A 108 11.66 11.53 11.49
CA ASP A 108 12.83 11.70 12.35
C ASP A 108 13.75 12.84 11.86
N ALA A 109 14.84 13.11 12.58
CA ALA A 109 15.80 14.16 12.22
C ALA A 109 16.57 13.89 10.92
N ALA A 110 16.53 12.67 10.38
CA ALA A 110 17.10 12.29 9.08
C ALA A 110 16.05 12.25 7.96
N GLY A 111 14.76 12.50 8.28
CA GLY A 111 13.65 12.49 7.33
C GLY A 111 13.00 11.12 7.12
N HIS A 112 13.32 10.10 7.93
CA HIS A 112 12.65 8.79 7.85
C HIS A 112 11.28 8.82 8.55
N PRO A 113 10.26 8.11 8.04
CA PRO A 113 8.94 8.06 8.66
C PRO A 113 8.97 7.31 10.01
N VAL A 114 8.37 7.90 11.04
CA VAL A 114 8.22 7.30 12.37
C VAL A 114 6.88 6.56 12.42
N ALA A 115 6.91 5.26 12.15
CA ALA A 115 5.72 4.40 12.06
C ALA A 115 4.92 4.30 13.37
N ILE A 116 3.59 4.29 13.28
CA ILE A 116 2.70 3.92 14.39
C ILE A 116 2.71 2.39 14.51
N ARG A 117 3.17 1.84 15.63
CA ARG A 117 3.34 0.39 15.81
C ARG A 117 2.04 -0.38 15.64
N GLY A 118 2.00 -1.30 14.68
CA GLY A 118 0.85 -2.16 14.43
C GLY A 118 -0.30 -1.48 13.68
N GLN A 119 -0.19 -0.19 13.32
CA GLN A 119 -1.03 0.39 12.28
C GLN A 119 -0.77 -0.37 10.97
N ARG A 120 -1.78 -0.49 10.12
CA ARG A 120 -1.67 -1.07 8.78
C ARG A 120 -1.88 0.01 7.71
N PRO A 121 -1.40 -0.19 6.47
CA PRO A 121 -1.69 0.73 5.37
C PRO A 121 -3.20 0.72 5.06
N VAL A 122 -3.72 1.85 4.57
CA VAL A 122 -5.11 1.99 4.13
C VAL A 122 -5.11 2.19 2.61
N PHE A 123 -5.75 1.28 1.89
CA PHE A 123 -5.85 1.30 0.43
C PHE A 123 -7.10 2.06 -0.02
N SER A 124 -7.02 2.75 -1.17
CA SER A 124 -8.15 3.54 -1.71
C SER A 124 -9.06 2.78 -2.69
N THR A 125 -8.73 1.54 -3.05
CA THR A 125 -9.47 0.67 -3.97
C THR A 125 -9.02 -0.79 -3.76
N ILE A 126 -9.57 -1.74 -4.49
CA ILE A 126 -9.25 -3.19 -4.43
C ILE A 126 -9.48 -3.84 -5.81
N PRO A 127 -9.00 -5.08 -6.07
CA PRO A 127 -9.38 -5.86 -7.25
C PRO A 127 -10.89 -5.85 -7.49
N GLY A 128 -11.29 -5.85 -8.77
CA GLY A 128 -12.70 -5.76 -9.17
C GLY A 128 -13.26 -4.32 -9.22
N LEU A 129 -12.61 -3.33 -8.59
CA LEU A 129 -13.08 -1.94 -8.58
C LEU A 129 -12.29 -1.02 -9.53
N PRO A 130 -12.91 0.09 -9.99
CA PRO A 130 -12.24 1.08 -10.82
C PRO A 130 -10.94 1.61 -10.21
N GLY A 131 -9.94 1.83 -11.08
CA GLY A 131 -8.63 2.38 -10.72
C GLY A 131 -7.66 1.41 -10.04
N TYR A 132 -8.03 0.14 -9.84
CA TYR A 132 -7.08 -0.86 -9.33
C TYR A 132 -6.08 -1.34 -10.40
N SER A 133 -4.80 -1.42 -10.02
CA SER A 133 -3.71 -1.94 -10.84
C SER A 133 -2.70 -2.81 -10.06
N GLY A 134 -2.87 -2.92 -8.74
CA GLY A 134 -1.83 -3.42 -7.82
C GLY A 134 -0.65 -2.45 -7.59
N VAL A 135 -0.57 -1.32 -8.32
CA VAL A 135 0.45 -0.28 -8.09
C VAL A 135 -0.15 0.86 -7.26
N TRP A 136 0.61 1.32 -6.27
CA TRP A 136 0.16 2.27 -5.27
C TRP A 136 1.12 3.42 -5.10
N ARG A 137 0.60 4.65 -5.17
CA ARG A 137 1.32 5.86 -4.74
C ARG A 137 1.20 5.98 -3.22
N LEU A 138 2.34 6.12 -2.56
CA LEU A 138 2.39 6.29 -1.11
C LEU A 138 2.04 7.72 -0.72
N THR A 139 1.06 7.85 0.17
CA THR A 139 0.79 9.08 0.94
C THR A 139 1.05 8.79 2.41
N TYR A 140 1.86 9.61 3.08
CA TYR A 140 1.90 9.57 4.53
C TYR A 140 0.77 10.40 5.14
N LEU A 141 0.13 9.90 6.18
CA LEU A 141 -0.78 10.66 7.03
C LEU A 141 -0.06 10.93 8.35
N VAL A 142 0.51 12.12 8.49
CA VAL A 142 1.17 12.56 9.72
C VAL A 142 0.09 12.90 10.74
N THR A 143 -0.04 12.07 11.77
CA THR A 143 -1.04 12.24 12.84
C THR A 143 -0.42 12.87 14.09
N ALA A 144 -1.22 13.55 14.89
CA ALA A 144 -0.81 13.97 16.24
C ALA A 144 -0.32 12.78 17.11
N ASP A 145 0.49 13.10 18.13
CA ASP A 145 1.02 12.11 19.06
C ASP A 145 -0.09 11.27 19.73
N HIS A 146 0.22 10.00 20.00
CA HIS A 146 -0.64 9.02 20.67
C HIS A 146 -1.89 8.53 19.91
N VAL A 147 -1.99 8.68 18.59
CA VAL A 147 -2.98 7.93 17.80
C VAL A 147 -2.79 6.43 18.00
N GLN A 148 -3.88 5.75 18.38
CA GLN A 148 -3.91 4.30 18.54
C GLN A 148 -3.85 3.60 17.16
N PRO A 149 -3.07 2.51 17.02
CA PRO A 149 -2.97 1.80 15.77
C PRO A 149 -4.32 1.23 15.35
N ASN A 150 -4.59 1.28 14.05
CA ASN A 150 -5.82 0.81 13.43
C ASN A 150 -7.10 1.50 13.94
N VAL A 151 -7.01 2.77 14.36
CA VAL A 151 -8.19 3.65 14.44
C VAL A 151 -8.55 4.22 13.06
N ILE A 152 -7.56 4.40 12.19
CA ILE A 152 -7.75 4.88 10.81
C ILE A 152 -7.67 3.64 9.90
N ARG A 153 -8.81 3.27 9.31
CA ARG A 153 -9.00 2.04 8.50
C ARG A 153 -9.67 2.28 7.13
N ASP A 154 -9.88 3.54 6.77
CA ASP A 154 -10.52 3.95 5.52
C ASP A 154 -10.09 5.37 5.15
N ALA A 155 -10.27 5.74 3.88
CA ALA A 155 -9.82 7.03 3.36
C ALA A 155 -10.62 8.21 3.92
N ALA A 156 -11.93 8.04 4.14
CA ALA A 156 -12.80 9.09 4.65
C ALA A 156 -12.46 9.48 6.11
N SER A 157 -12.09 8.49 6.93
CA SER A 157 -11.57 8.68 8.29
C SER A 157 -10.23 9.42 8.28
N ALA A 158 -9.30 9.08 7.38
CA ALA A 158 -8.05 9.82 7.21
C ALA A 158 -8.32 11.29 6.83
N GLU A 159 -9.20 11.53 5.87
CA GLU A 159 -9.62 12.87 5.47
C GLU A 159 -10.34 13.65 6.59
N ALA A 160 -11.13 12.97 7.43
CA ALA A 160 -11.78 13.60 8.58
C ALA A 160 -10.78 14.07 9.64
N GLN A 161 -9.69 13.33 9.86
CA GLN A 161 -8.58 13.76 10.72
C GLN A 161 -7.89 15.02 10.15
N VAL A 162 -7.66 15.06 8.83
CA VAL A 162 -7.07 16.24 8.15
C VAL A 162 -8.01 17.45 8.20
N ARG A 163 -9.29 17.25 7.88
CA ARG A 163 -10.34 18.29 7.91
C ARG A 163 -10.52 18.89 9.31
N SER A 164 -10.37 18.08 10.35
CA SER A 164 -10.41 18.51 11.76
C SER A 164 -9.06 19.00 12.31
N ARG A 165 -8.02 19.13 11.46
CA ARG A 165 -6.66 19.59 11.79
C ARG A 165 -5.93 18.73 12.85
N ARG A 166 -6.26 17.43 12.91
CA ARG A 166 -5.62 16.44 13.79
C ARG A 166 -4.54 15.61 13.09
N ALA A 167 -4.48 15.71 11.76
CA ALA A 167 -3.47 15.10 10.92
C ALA A 167 -3.20 15.98 9.69
N ALA A 168 -2.16 15.66 8.93
CA ALA A 168 -1.85 16.23 7.62
C ALA A 168 -1.42 15.15 6.64
N PHE A 169 -1.82 15.27 5.37
CA PHE A 169 -1.26 14.44 4.31
C PHE A 169 0.10 14.99 3.88
N HIS A 170 1.07 14.09 3.71
CA HIS A 170 2.32 14.34 3.02
C HIS A 170 2.35 13.39 1.80
N GLU A 171 1.99 13.95 0.64
CA GLU A 171 1.97 13.22 -0.63
C GLU A 171 3.40 12.94 -1.12
N THR A 172 3.62 11.75 -1.68
CA THR A 172 4.90 11.39 -2.29
C THR A 172 4.73 11.02 -3.76
N ASN A 173 5.82 11.08 -4.52
CA ASN A 173 5.88 10.51 -5.87
C ASN A 173 6.35 9.04 -5.88
N LEU A 174 6.48 8.41 -4.70
CA LEU A 174 6.92 7.02 -4.57
C LEU A 174 5.76 6.09 -4.92
N THR A 175 6.03 5.11 -5.79
CA THR A 175 5.08 4.11 -6.25
C THR A 175 5.61 2.70 -5.97
N PHE A 176 4.74 1.82 -5.49
CA PHE A 176 5.08 0.46 -5.04
C PHE A 176 4.10 -0.55 -5.64
N ASN A 177 4.61 -1.73 -6.00
CA ASN A 177 3.78 -2.85 -6.46
C ASN A 177 3.33 -3.67 -5.25
N LEU A 178 2.10 -3.41 -4.80
CA LEU A 178 1.47 -4.05 -3.65
C LEU A 178 0.16 -4.74 -4.09
N PRO A 179 0.22 -5.85 -4.85
CA PRO A 179 -0.98 -6.49 -5.35
C PRO A 179 -1.78 -7.09 -4.20
N ILE A 180 -3.06 -6.73 -4.15
CA ILE A 180 -4.04 -7.26 -3.20
C ILE A 180 -4.54 -8.60 -3.73
N VAL A 181 -4.68 -9.57 -2.83
CA VAL A 181 -5.05 -10.98 -3.13
C VAL A 181 -6.10 -11.48 -2.14
N ALA A 182 -6.72 -12.62 -2.45
CA ALA A 182 -7.62 -13.28 -1.53
C ALA A 182 -6.91 -13.66 -0.21
N ARG A 183 -7.62 -13.52 0.91
CA ARG A 183 -7.08 -13.77 2.26
C ARG A 183 -6.66 -15.23 2.43
N GLY A 184 -5.38 -15.48 2.68
CA GLY A 184 -4.80 -16.81 2.79
C GLY A 184 -4.07 -17.28 1.52
N SER A 185 -4.08 -16.51 0.44
CA SER A 185 -3.21 -16.76 -0.72
C SER A 185 -1.73 -16.77 -0.32
N SER A 186 -0.93 -17.54 -1.06
CA SER A 186 0.52 -17.67 -0.92
C SER A 186 1.20 -17.39 -2.27
N LEU A 187 2.53 -17.31 -2.27
CA LEU A 187 3.33 -17.22 -3.50
C LEU A 187 3.99 -18.57 -3.78
N ALA A 188 3.77 -19.15 -4.97
CA ALA A 188 4.40 -20.42 -5.32
C ALA A 188 5.93 -20.27 -5.37
N GLY A 189 6.65 -21.16 -4.68
CA GLY A 189 8.12 -21.12 -4.60
C GLY A 189 8.73 -20.03 -3.70
N ASP A 190 7.92 -19.29 -2.94
CA ASP A 190 8.39 -18.25 -2.00
C ASP A 190 7.79 -18.47 -0.59
N THR A 191 8.55 -18.11 0.44
CA THR A 191 8.14 -18.19 1.85
C THR A 191 7.62 -16.85 2.39
N ALA A 192 7.61 -15.79 1.58
CA ALA A 192 7.05 -14.50 1.93
C ALA A 192 5.55 -14.61 2.30
N SER A 193 5.23 -14.29 3.56
CA SER A 193 3.85 -14.21 4.03
C SER A 193 3.15 -12.94 3.52
N GLY A 194 1.85 -13.05 3.23
CA GLY A 194 1.02 -11.90 2.90
C GLY A 194 0.92 -10.92 4.07
N MET A 195 0.96 -9.62 3.78
CA MET A 195 0.73 -8.54 4.73
C MET A 195 -0.75 -8.15 4.74
N LEU A 196 -1.19 -7.53 5.84
CA LEU A 196 -2.56 -7.06 6.01
C LEU A 196 -2.63 -5.53 5.91
N GLY A 197 -3.60 -5.04 5.14
CA GLY A 197 -4.00 -3.65 5.04
C GLY A 197 -5.47 -3.46 5.43
N TRP A 198 -5.94 -2.23 5.31
CA TRP A 198 -7.34 -1.87 5.44
C TRP A 198 -7.91 -1.36 4.12
N TYR A 199 -9.16 -1.73 3.83
CA TYR A 199 -10.01 -1.09 2.84
C TYR A 199 -11.42 -0.95 3.43
N GLU A 200 -11.97 0.26 3.49
CA GLU A 200 -13.30 0.55 4.06
C GLU A 200 -13.57 -0.16 5.41
N GLY A 201 -12.62 -0.07 6.35
CA GLY A 201 -12.71 -0.70 7.67
C GLY A 201 -12.41 -2.20 7.73
N ARG A 202 -12.18 -2.86 6.59
CA ARG A 202 -12.09 -4.33 6.46
C ARG A 202 -10.66 -4.78 6.13
N ASP A 203 -10.29 -5.97 6.60
CA ASP A 203 -8.99 -6.60 6.31
C ASP A 203 -8.85 -6.90 4.81
N VAL A 204 -7.72 -6.51 4.21
CA VAL A 204 -7.28 -6.99 2.88
C VAL A 204 -5.87 -7.56 2.96
N GLN A 205 -5.55 -8.58 2.16
CA GLN A 205 -4.20 -9.16 2.10
C GLN A 205 -3.46 -8.66 0.86
N PHE A 206 -2.16 -8.37 0.98
CA PHE A 206 -1.30 -7.98 -0.14
C PHE A 206 0.11 -8.55 -0.02
N PHE A 207 0.86 -8.58 -1.12
CA PHE A 207 2.31 -8.84 -1.15
C PHE A 207 3.07 -7.55 -1.48
N ASP A 208 4.36 -7.47 -1.15
CA ASP A 208 5.20 -6.30 -1.46
C ASP A 208 6.34 -6.69 -2.40
N PHE A 209 6.29 -6.19 -3.63
CA PHE A 209 7.33 -6.34 -4.64
C PHE A 209 8.25 -5.11 -4.74
N GLY A 210 8.06 -4.10 -3.89
CA GLY A 210 8.94 -2.93 -3.82
C GLY A 210 8.58 -1.80 -4.80
N PRO A 211 9.50 -0.84 -5.01
CA PRO A 211 9.27 0.31 -5.88
C PRO A 211 8.95 -0.10 -7.31
N ALA A 212 7.94 0.51 -7.93
CA ALA A 212 7.38 0.05 -9.20
C ALA A 212 7.17 1.18 -10.21
N SER A 213 7.39 0.89 -11.49
CA SER A 213 7.10 1.81 -12.59
C SER A 213 5.65 1.66 -13.05
N LEU A 214 5.01 2.77 -13.42
CA LEU A 214 3.70 2.75 -14.09
C LEU A 214 3.80 2.54 -15.61
N GLY A 215 4.99 2.72 -16.20
CA GLY A 215 5.22 2.58 -17.64
C GLY A 215 5.30 1.09 -18.03
N PRO A 216 4.37 0.57 -18.86
CA PRO A 216 4.39 -0.84 -19.26
C PRO A 216 5.58 -1.18 -20.16
N VAL A 217 6.14 -2.37 -19.99
CA VAL A 217 7.24 -2.91 -20.80
C VAL A 217 6.77 -4.14 -21.60
N SER A 218 7.44 -4.50 -22.71
CA SER A 218 6.94 -5.55 -23.61
C SER A 218 7.18 -6.96 -23.08
N LEU A 219 6.12 -7.76 -22.98
CA LEU A 219 6.18 -9.22 -22.85
C LEU A 219 5.61 -9.84 -24.13
N LEU A 220 6.41 -10.63 -24.84
CA LEU A 220 5.98 -11.28 -26.06
C LEU A 220 5.45 -12.68 -25.77
N VAL A 221 4.30 -13.00 -26.36
CA VAL A 221 3.68 -14.34 -26.34
C VAL A 221 3.60 -14.83 -27.77
N ILE A 222 3.98 -16.08 -28.03
CA ILE A 222 4.01 -16.64 -29.38
C ILE A 222 2.68 -17.39 -29.66
N ALA A 223 2.04 -17.12 -30.80
CA ALA A 223 0.77 -17.72 -31.18
C ALA A 223 0.71 -18.11 -32.67
N ARG A 224 -0.07 -19.13 -33.00
CA ARG A 224 -0.41 -19.54 -34.37
C ARG A 224 -1.72 -18.88 -34.81
N GLY A 225 -1.67 -17.57 -34.96
CA GLY A 225 -2.81 -16.71 -35.28
C GLY A 225 -3.80 -16.54 -34.12
N LEU A 226 -5.02 -16.11 -34.47
CA LEU A 226 -6.15 -15.96 -33.55
C LEU A 226 -7.20 -17.07 -33.78
N ASP A 227 -7.94 -17.42 -32.73
CA ASP A 227 -9.09 -18.31 -32.81
C ASP A 227 -10.36 -17.60 -33.36
N ALA A 228 -11.48 -18.33 -33.42
CA ALA A 228 -12.75 -17.81 -33.93
C ALA A 228 -13.37 -16.70 -33.04
N GLN A 229 -12.85 -16.48 -31.83
CA GLN A 229 -13.25 -15.45 -30.89
C GLN A 229 -12.25 -14.28 -30.86
N GLY A 230 -11.18 -14.34 -31.65
CA GLY A 230 -10.11 -13.33 -31.69
C GLY A 230 -9.09 -13.47 -30.56
N ALA A 231 -9.11 -14.55 -29.78
CA ALA A 231 -8.10 -14.82 -28.76
C ALA A 231 -6.87 -15.50 -29.40
N PRO A 232 -5.64 -15.22 -28.94
CA PRO A 232 -4.44 -15.76 -29.57
C PRO A 232 -4.28 -17.26 -29.28
N ASN A 233 -4.05 -18.04 -30.35
CA ASN A 233 -3.82 -19.48 -30.28
C ASN A 233 -2.38 -19.77 -29.84
N ILE A 234 -2.13 -19.73 -28.53
CA ILE A 234 -0.78 -19.78 -27.95
C ILE A 234 -0.07 -21.08 -28.31
N VAL A 235 1.21 -20.97 -28.70
CA VAL A 235 2.07 -22.14 -28.95
C VAL A 235 2.31 -22.88 -27.62
N HIS A 236 1.85 -24.13 -27.54
CA HIS A 236 2.06 -25.00 -26.37
C HIS A 236 3.55 -25.09 -26.00
N GLU A 237 3.85 -25.18 -24.70
CA GLU A 237 5.21 -25.19 -24.11
C GLU A 237 6.10 -23.97 -24.38
N GLN A 238 5.69 -22.99 -25.19
CA GLN A 238 6.44 -21.75 -25.33
C GLN A 238 6.38 -20.93 -24.04
N ALA A 239 7.54 -20.59 -23.48
CA ALA A 239 7.64 -19.62 -22.41
C ALA A 239 7.65 -18.18 -22.96
N ASN A 240 7.01 -17.25 -22.24
CA ASN A 240 6.89 -15.84 -22.66
C ASN A 240 8.26 -15.14 -22.71
N ILE A 241 8.44 -14.20 -23.64
CA ILE A 241 9.74 -13.55 -23.88
C ILE A 241 9.72 -12.10 -23.39
N ALA A 242 10.57 -11.77 -22.42
CA ALA A 242 10.73 -10.45 -21.85
C ALA A 242 11.79 -9.60 -22.57
N ASP A 243 11.55 -8.29 -22.69
CA ASP A 243 12.58 -7.32 -23.15
C ASP A 243 13.49 -6.79 -22.03
N THR A 244 13.05 -6.89 -20.77
CA THR A 244 13.72 -6.30 -19.60
C THR A 244 13.56 -7.16 -18.34
N VAL A 245 14.37 -6.89 -17.31
CA VAL A 245 14.24 -7.46 -15.96
C VAL A 245 14.59 -6.38 -14.91
N PRO A 246 14.12 -6.51 -13.66
CA PRO A 246 14.52 -5.63 -12.56
C PRO A 246 16.05 -5.57 -12.36
N ALA A 247 16.66 -4.47 -12.78
CA ALA A 247 18.08 -4.16 -12.54
C ALA A 247 18.29 -3.07 -11.46
N GLY A 248 17.22 -2.33 -11.13
CA GLY A 248 17.18 -1.29 -10.11
C GLY A 248 15.77 -0.69 -10.01
N PRO A 249 15.42 -0.01 -8.92
CA PRO A 249 14.12 0.65 -8.76
C PRO A 249 14.02 1.92 -9.62
N PRO A 250 12.81 2.32 -10.08
CA PRO A 250 11.54 1.61 -9.96
C PRO A 250 11.47 0.39 -10.90
N PHE A 251 10.96 -0.73 -10.40
CA PHE A 251 10.98 -2.00 -11.13
C PHE A 251 9.91 -2.05 -12.24
N PRO A 252 10.23 -2.60 -13.44
CA PRO A 252 9.30 -2.67 -14.56
C PRO A 252 8.39 -3.91 -14.47
N ASP A 253 7.56 -3.97 -13.43
CA ASP A 253 6.66 -5.12 -13.19
C ASP A 253 5.37 -5.10 -14.02
N ILE A 254 5.12 -4.02 -14.78
CA ILE A 254 3.89 -3.84 -15.55
C ILE A 254 4.18 -4.17 -17.00
N TRP A 255 3.45 -5.12 -17.56
CA TRP A 255 3.77 -5.69 -18.88
C TRP A 255 2.66 -5.44 -19.87
N ASN A 256 3.01 -4.82 -20.99
CA ASN A 256 2.21 -4.84 -22.20
C ASN A 256 2.46 -6.17 -22.93
N ILE A 257 1.47 -7.06 -22.86
CA ILE A 257 1.46 -8.33 -23.57
C ILE A 257 1.32 -8.04 -25.07
N GLN A 258 2.24 -8.55 -25.89
CA GLN A 258 2.20 -8.44 -27.35
C GLN A 258 2.23 -9.84 -27.97
N VAL A 259 1.51 -10.05 -29.07
CA VAL A 259 1.41 -11.36 -29.71
C VAL A 259 2.36 -11.42 -30.91
N VAL A 260 3.21 -12.43 -30.96
CA VAL A 260 4.05 -12.74 -32.12
C VAL A 260 3.35 -13.85 -32.90
N GLU A 261 2.96 -13.57 -34.13
CA GLU A 261 2.34 -14.56 -35.00
C GLU A 261 3.41 -15.39 -35.73
N VAL A 262 3.32 -16.71 -35.59
CA VAL A 262 4.25 -17.68 -36.18
C VAL A 262 3.51 -18.74 -36.98
N ASP A 263 4.20 -19.28 -37.99
CA ASP A 263 3.66 -20.36 -38.81
C ASP A 263 3.67 -21.74 -38.10
N SER A 264 3.18 -22.75 -38.80
CA SER A 264 3.06 -24.12 -38.30
C SER A 264 4.40 -24.86 -38.16
N SER A 265 5.48 -24.40 -38.81
CA SER A 265 6.83 -24.96 -38.68
C SER A 265 7.57 -24.46 -37.43
N TYR A 266 7.07 -23.41 -36.77
CA TYR A 266 7.66 -22.90 -35.54
C TYR A 266 7.68 -23.96 -34.43
N VAL A 267 8.89 -24.16 -33.87
CA VAL A 267 9.17 -25.03 -32.73
C VAL A 267 9.28 -24.18 -31.46
N ALA A 268 8.55 -24.59 -30.41
CA ALA A 268 8.53 -23.89 -29.13
C ALA A 268 9.93 -23.69 -28.53
N ASN A 269 10.12 -22.55 -27.88
CA ASN A 269 11.37 -22.12 -27.24
C ASN A 269 12.59 -22.00 -28.16
N THR A 270 12.40 -21.91 -29.49
CA THR A 270 13.49 -21.50 -30.41
C THR A 270 13.76 -20.00 -30.33
N LEU A 271 12.73 -19.18 -30.11
CA LEU A 271 12.87 -17.76 -29.81
C LEU A 271 12.85 -17.55 -28.28
N LYS A 272 13.92 -16.90 -27.78
CA LYS A 272 14.17 -16.65 -26.35
C LYS A 272 14.61 -15.21 -26.03
N SER A 273 14.50 -14.31 -27.01
CA SER A 273 14.81 -12.90 -26.83
C SER A 273 14.04 -12.04 -27.83
N VAL A 274 13.74 -10.80 -27.44
CA VAL A 274 13.08 -9.81 -28.33
C VAL A 274 13.96 -9.51 -29.55
N ALA A 275 15.29 -9.57 -29.41
CA ALA A 275 16.23 -9.47 -30.53
C ALA A 275 16.06 -10.63 -31.51
N ALA A 276 15.96 -11.88 -31.04
CA ALA A 276 15.70 -13.03 -31.90
C ALA A 276 14.35 -12.93 -32.62
N VAL A 277 13.29 -12.49 -31.93
CA VAL A 277 11.98 -12.25 -32.56
C VAL A 277 12.09 -11.20 -33.67
N ARG A 278 12.74 -10.06 -33.43
CA ARG A 278 12.94 -9.02 -34.46
C ARG A 278 13.75 -9.53 -35.66
N SER A 279 14.75 -10.37 -35.44
CA SER A 279 15.57 -10.98 -36.50
C SER A 279 14.87 -12.11 -37.27
N SER A 280 13.82 -12.71 -36.73
CA SER A 280 13.08 -13.80 -37.38
C SER A 280 12.15 -13.35 -38.51
N GLY A 281 11.79 -12.05 -38.54
CA GLY A 281 10.81 -11.51 -39.49
C GLY A 281 9.35 -11.81 -39.17
N PHE A 282 9.05 -12.50 -38.06
CA PHE A 282 7.67 -12.71 -37.61
C PHE A 282 6.98 -11.40 -37.23
N LEU A 283 5.67 -11.32 -37.48
CA LEU A 283 4.87 -10.14 -37.18
C LEU A 283 4.56 -10.06 -35.69
N VAL A 284 4.81 -8.89 -35.10
CA VAL A 284 4.39 -8.57 -33.73
C VAL A 284 3.07 -7.80 -33.82
N GLY A 285 1.97 -8.53 -33.63
CA GLY A 285 0.61 -8.02 -33.69
C GLY A 285 0.09 -7.50 -32.33
N SER A 286 -1.09 -6.90 -32.39
CA SER A 286 -1.93 -6.61 -31.21
C SER A 286 -3.13 -7.55 -31.27
N PRO A 287 -3.40 -8.31 -30.20
CA PRO A 287 -4.00 -7.72 -29.01
C PRO A 287 -2.99 -7.34 -27.92
N SER A 288 -3.14 -6.13 -27.37
CA SER A 288 -2.44 -5.68 -26.17
C SER A 288 -3.34 -5.82 -24.93
N SER A 289 -2.90 -6.63 -23.97
CA SER A 289 -3.39 -6.55 -22.59
C SER A 289 -2.26 -6.06 -21.70
N VAL A 290 -2.57 -5.31 -20.65
CA VAL A 290 -1.55 -4.92 -19.66
C VAL A 290 -1.74 -5.78 -18.41
N ARG A 291 -0.66 -6.31 -17.84
CA ARG A 291 -0.69 -7.19 -16.66
C ARG A 291 0.33 -6.76 -15.60
N ASN A 292 0.02 -7.07 -14.34
CA ASN A 292 0.95 -6.92 -13.23
C ASN A 292 1.75 -8.22 -13.07
N CYS A 293 2.99 -8.25 -13.54
CA CYS A 293 3.82 -9.45 -13.53
C CYS A 293 5.22 -9.20 -12.93
N PRO A 294 5.38 -9.13 -11.59
CA PRO A 294 6.67 -8.89 -10.98
C PRO A 294 7.63 -10.06 -11.20
N VAL A 295 8.79 -9.76 -11.79
CA VAL A 295 9.89 -10.73 -11.97
C VAL A 295 10.62 -10.91 -10.64
N VAL A 296 10.88 -12.17 -10.28
CA VAL A 296 11.45 -12.53 -8.98
C VAL A 296 12.76 -13.32 -9.08
N ALA A 297 13.07 -13.94 -10.22
CA ALA A 297 14.37 -14.61 -10.42
C ALA A 297 14.82 -14.59 -11.89
N VAL A 298 16.13 -14.72 -12.11
CA VAL A 298 16.74 -15.00 -13.42
C VAL A 298 17.83 -16.07 -13.22
N ASP A 299 17.85 -17.10 -14.07
CA ASP A 299 18.66 -18.31 -13.96
C ASP A 299 18.60 -18.96 -12.56
N GLY A 300 17.39 -19.04 -12.00
CA GLY A 300 17.12 -19.53 -10.64
C GLY A 300 17.64 -18.63 -9.50
N SER A 301 18.36 -17.56 -9.81
CA SER A 301 18.87 -16.60 -8.82
C SER A 301 17.81 -15.55 -8.50
N ARG A 302 17.35 -15.52 -7.25
CA ARG A 302 16.34 -14.55 -6.80
C ARG A 302 16.86 -13.12 -6.90
N LEU A 303 16.07 -12.24 -7.51
CA LEU A 303 16.37 -10.82 -7.65
C LEU A 303 16.26 -10.12 -6.29
N GLN A 304 17.25 -9.31 -5.96
CA GLN A 304 17.22 -8.45 -4.78
C GLN A 304 16.28 -7.27 -5.04
N ARG A 305 15.20 -7.18 -4.27
CA ARG A 305 14.17 -6.15 -4.41
C ARG A 305 14.08 -5.37 -3.10
N ALA A 306 14.30 -4.05 -3.17
CA ALA A 306 14.10 -3.16 -2.03
C ALA A 306 12.63 -3.25 -1.59
N ALA A 307 12.39 -3.45 -0.29
CA ALA A 307 11.05 -3.43 0.25
C ALA A 307 10.43 -2.02 0.13
N SER A 308 9.11 -1.95 0.07
CA SER A 308 8.41 -0.72 0.39
C SER A 308 8.63 -0.35 1.86
N PRO A 309 8.59 0.95 2.22
CA PRO A 309 8.46 1.36 3.61
C PRO A 309 7.21 0.77 4.29
N VAL A 310 6.19 0.45 3.50
CA VAL A 310 4.97 -0.29 3.87
C VAL A 310 5.23 -1.77 4.25
N ARG A 311 6.48 -2.24 4.28
CA ARG A 311 6.86 -3.51 4.92
C ARG A 311 7.41 -3.33 6.34
N GLU A 312 7.92 -2.15 6.69
CA GLU A 312 8.57 -1.91 7.99
C GLU A 312 7.59 -1.88 9.17
N PHE A 313 6.27 -1.91 8.95
CA PHE A 313 5.26 -2.13 10.00
C PHE A 313 5.49 -3.42 10.83
N ALA A 314 6.17 -4.41 10.25
CA ALA A 314 6.49 -5.67 10.91
C ALA A 314 7.63 -5.56 11.93
N ASP A 315 8.40 -4.45 11.95
CA ASP A 315 9.61 -4.28 12.75
C ASP A 315 9.41 -3.33 13.96
N LEU A 316 10.15 -3.58 15.03
CA LEU A 316 9.80 -3.21 16.40
C LEU A 316 10.17 -1.77 16.81
N ARG A 317 10.58 -0.91 15.87
CA ARG A 317 11.34 0.34 16.14
C ARG A 317 10.52 1.52 16.68
N SER A 318 9.22 1.36 16.92
CA SER A 318 8.43 2.36 17.67
C SER A 318 8.91 2.42 19.12
N PRO A 319 9.32 3.59 19.64
CA PRO A 319 9.67 3.75 21.05
C PRO A 319 8.43 3.61 21.97
N PHE A 320 7.23 3.72 21.42
CA PHE A 320 5.99 3.46 22.12
C PHE A 320 5.67 1.95 22.10
N PRO A 321 5.45 1.31 23.26
CA PRO A 321 5.03 -0.09 23.32
C PRO A 321 3.64 -0.25 22.68
N PRO A 322 3.32 -1.43 22.14
CA PRO A 322 1.98 -1.70 21.63
C PRO A 322 1.02 -1.64 22.83
N VAL A 323 -0.10 -0.94 22.68
CA VAL A 323 -1.18 -1.05 23.68
C VAL A 323 -1.62 -2.52 23.71
N PRO A 324 -1.73 -3.15 24.90
CA PRO A 324 -2.03 -4.57 24.99
C PRO A 324 -3.33 -4.91 24.26
N THR A 325 -3.23 -5.72 23.21
CA THR A 325 -4.41 -6.34 22.59
C THR A 325 -5.06 -7.23 23.64
N ARG A 326 -6.29 -6.89 24.03
CA ARG A 326 -7.11 -7.78 24.86
C ARG A 326 -7.27 -9.12 24.13
N PRO A 327 -7.21 -10.26 24.84
CA PRO A 327 -7.72 -11.51 24.31
C PRO A 327 -9.18 -11.33 23.85
N GLN A 328 -9.52 -11.95 22.71
CA GLN A 328 -10.91 -12.13 22.28
C GLN A 328 -11.57 -13.24 23.08
#